data_AF-A0A9E2FN59-F1
#
_entry.id   AF-A0A9E2FN59-F1
#
_cell.length_a   1.000
_cell.length_b   1.000
_cell.length_c   1.000
_cell.angle_alpha   90.00
_cell.angle_beta   90.00
_cell.angle_gamma   90.00
#
_symmetry.space_group_name_H-M   'P 1'
#
loop_
_entity.id
_entity.type
_entity.pdbx_description
1 polymer ?
#
loop_
_entity_poly.entity_id
_entity_poly.type
_entity_poly.pdbx_seq_one_letter_code
_entity_poly.pdbx_strand_id
1 'polypeptide(L)'
;TTKQNSIHLAGVDTLGRLKDVRAVDFLIKELRKGNMWAAEALGEIGKEVKDDRIIDALIEVILWLTSKDKVKQNSLMPRESARALGKIGDPRSIEPLIEAFKNANDLSDKRFVAGFGLSKFNDNRVIKVLEEALLDPKNDFIKEDLAKVLKELRDKK
;
A
#
# COMPACT_ATOMS: atom_id res chain seq x y z
N THR A 1 -0.08 -26.96 12.22
CA THR A 1 -0.04 -25.82 11.27
C THR A 1 -0.24 -24.46 11.93
N THR A 2 -1.02 -24.32 13.00
CA THR A 2 -1.28 -23.03 13.68
C THR A 2 -0.09 -22.43 14.45
N LYS A 3 0.81 -23.29 14.98
CA LYS A 3 1.94 -22.88 15.83
C LYS A 3 3.12 -22.29 15.05
N GLN A 4 3.36 -22.76 13.81
CA GLN A 4 4.40 -22.21 12.94
C GLN A 4 4.02 -20.84 12.38
N ASN A 5 2.75 -20.64 12.03
CA ASN A 5 2.27 -19.33 11.60
C ASN A 5 2.46 -18.32 12.73
N SER A 6 1.99 -18.59 13.95
CA SER A 6 2.10 -17.66 15.09
C SER A 6 3.54 -17.26 15.45
N ILE A 7 4.52 -18.17 15.27
CA ILE A 7 5.95 -17.85 15.48
C ILE A 7 6.50 -16.96 14.35
N HIS A 8 6.09 -17.17 13.10
CA HIS A 8 6.45 -16.29 11.98
C HIS A 8 5.80 -14.90 12.12
N LEU A 9 4.57 -14.83 12.62
CA LEU A 9 3.86 -13.57 12.89
C LEU A 9 4.59 -12.72 13.93
N ALA A 10 4.91 -13.33 15.07
CA ALA A 10 5.64 -12.65 16.13
C ALA A 10 7.03 -12.21 15.67
N GLY A 11 7.72 -13.01 14.85
CA GLY A 11 9.03 -12.66 14.29
C GLY A 11 8.99 -11.43 13.39
N VAL A 12 8.05 -11.36 12.45
CA VAL A 12 7.92 -10.23 11.52
C VAL A 12 7.55 -8.93 12.24
N ASP A 13 6.60 -8.98 13.18
CA ASP A 13 6.24 -7.82 14.01
C ASP A 13 7.44 -7.33 14.83
N THR A 14 8.15 -8.26 15.48
CA THR A 14 9.33 -7.91 16.30
C THR A 14 10.42 -7.28 15.43
N LEU A 15 10.69 -7.79 14.24
CA LEU A 15 11.69 -7.22 13.32
C LEU A 15 11.31 -5.82 12.84
N GLY A 16 10.01 -5.58 12.56
CA GLY A 16 9.50 -4.24 12.25
C GLY A 16 9.66 -3.26 13.41
N ARG A 17 9.36 -3.69 14.64
CA ARG A 17 9.51 -2.87 15.86
C ARG A 17 10.96 -2.60 16.22
N LEU A 18 11.85 -3.57 15.98
CA LEU A 18 13.30 -3.41 16.15
C LEU A 18 13.94 -2.59 15.02
N LYS A 19 13.21 -2.36 13.93
CA LYS A 19 13.66 -1.64 12.72
C LYS A 19 14.99 -2.18 12.20
N ASP A 20 15.18 -3.49 12.29
CA ASP A 20 16.44 -4.11 11.91
C ASP A 20 16.57 -4.11 10.38
N VAL A 21 17.40 -3.22 9.85
CA VAL A 21 17.69 -3.11 8.41
C VAL A 21 18.22 -4.41 7.80
N ARG A 22 18.82 -5.29 8.59
CA ARG A 22 19.30 -6.60 8.13
C ARG A 22 18.15 -7.55 7.81
N ALA A 23 16.95 -7.25 8.30
CA ALA A 23 15.75 -8.03 8.03
C ALA A 23 15.08 -7.67 6.70
N VAL A 24 15.50 -6.62 5.99
CA VAL A 24 14.84 -6.14 4.75
C VAL A 24 14.69 -7.26 3.73
N ASP A 25 15.76 -8.01 3.41
CA ASP A 25 15.70 -9.08 2.41
C ASP A 25 14.76 -10.22 2.84
N PHE A 26 14.77 -10.56 4.14
CA PHE A 26 13.86 -11.55 4.70
C PHE A 26 12.40 -11.08 4.62
N LEU A 27 12.13 -9.83 5.00
CA LEU A 27 10.79 -9.25 4.96
C LEU A 27 10.27 -9.11 3.54
N ILE A 28 11.09 -8.74 2.55
CA ILE A 28 10.70 -8.74 1.13
C ILE A 28 10.30 -10.14 0.68
N LYS A 29 11.05 -11.18 1.10
CA LYS A 29 10.71 -12.57 0.79
C LYS A 29 9.38 -12.98 1.40
N GLU A 30 9.11 -12.59 2.64
CA GLU A 30 7.83 -12.87 3.31
C GLU A 30 6.67 -12.09 2.70
N LEU A 31 6.89 -10.84 2.33
CA LEU A 31 5.94 -10.01 1.60
C LEU A 31 5.50 -10.73 0.31
N ARG A 32 6.47 -11.21 -0.49
CA ARG A 32 6.17 -11.93 -1.73
C ARG A 32 5.41 -13.25 -1.56
N LYS A 33 5.46 -13.85 -0.36
CA LYS A 33 4.70 -15.05 0.00
C LYS A 33 3.28 -14.75 0.47
N GLY A 34 2.88 -13.48 0.56
CA GLY A 34 1.55 -13.09 1.02
C GLY A 34 1.47 -12.61 2.47
N ASN A 35 2.60 -12.41 3.15
CA ASN A 35 2.62 -11.99 4.55
C ASN A 35 2.36 -10.48 4.66
N MET A 36 1.14 -10.08 5.03
CA MET A 36 0.75 -8.67 5.15
C MET A 36 1.55 -7.90 6.23
N TRP A 37 1.97 -8.57 7.31
CA TRP A 37 2.76 -7.93 8.37
C TRP A 37 4.15 -7.55 7.90
N ALA A 38 4.67 -8.24 6.87
CA ALA A 38 5.94 -7.87 6.27
C ALA A 38 5.86 -6.48 5.62
N ALA A 39 4.72 -6.10 5.03
CA ALA A 39 4.52 -4.77 4.47
C ALA A 39 4.57 -3.69 5.56
N GLU A 40 3.94 -3.93 6.71
CA GLU A 40 3.99 -3.00 7.85
C GLU A 40 5.41 -2.85 8.41
N ALA A 41 6.11 -3.96 8.65
CA ALA A 41 7.48 -3.95 9.12
C ALA A 41 8.42 -3.22 8.16
N LEU A 42 8.28 -3.47 6.85
CA LEU A 42 9.00 -2.75 5.80
C LEU A 42 8.67 -1.25 5.80
N GLY A 43 7.41 -0.90 6.02
CA GLY A 43 6.96 0.49 6.17
C GLY A 43 7.60 1.21 7.35
N GLU A 44 7.75 0.54 8.50
CA GLU A 44 8.44 1.11 9.67
C GLU A 44 9.93 1.32 9.42
N ILE A 45 10.60 0.33 8.80
CA ILE A 45 12.02 0.43 8.46
C ILE A 45 12.24 1.55 7.44
N GLY A 46 11.43 1.58 6.38
CA GLY A 46 11.55 2.54 5.27
C GLY A 46 11.34 4.00 5.65
N LYS A 47 10.73 4.29 6.81
CA LYS A 47 10.62 5.67 7.33
C LYS A 47 11.96 6.25 7.78
N GLU A 48 12.81 5.40 8.34
CA GLU A 48 14.08 5.83 8.95
C GLU A 48 15.27 5.49 8.05
N VAL A 49 15.07 4.52 7.16
CA VAL A 49 16.12 3.96 6.32
C VAL A 49 15.70 4.11 4.87
N LYS A 50 16.48 4.88 4.13
CA LYS A 50 16.32 5.00 2.69
C LYS A 50 16.90 3.78 1.99
N ASP A 51 16.08 2.75 1.86
CA ASP A 51 16.39 1.53 1.10
C ASP A 51 15.40 1.36 -0.04
N ASP A 52 15.87 1.57 -1.26
CA ASP A 52 15.06 1.53 -2.47
C ASP A 52 14.41 0.16 -2.69
N ARG A 53 15.03 -0.92 -2.20
CA ARG A 53 14.48 -2.29 -2.30
C ARG A 53 13.14 -2.41 -1.58
N ILE A 54 12.95 -1.65 -0.50
CA ILE A 54 11.70 -1.62 0.25
C ILE A 54 10.58 -1.01 -0.61
N ILE A 55 10.88 0.13 -1.24
CA ILE A 55 9.93 0.84 -2.11
C ILE A 55 9.58 -0.02 -3.31
N ASP A 56 10.57 -0.59 -3.98
CA ASP A 56 10.39 -1.44 -5.15
C ASP A 56 9.53 -2.67 -4.83
N ALA A 57 9.79 -3.34 -3.69
CA ALA A 57 9.03 -4.52 -3.28
C ALA A 57 7.57 -4.18 -2.93
N LEU A 58 7.33 -3.05 -2.27
CA LEU A 58 5.97 -2.61 -1.95
C LEU A 58 5.21 -2.17 -3.22
N ILE A 59 5.87 -1.50 -4.16
CA ILE A 59 5.31 -1.15 -5.48
C ILE A 59 4.96 -2.40 -6.27
N GLU A 60 5.84 -3.41 -6.31
CA GLU A 60 5.61 -4.68 -6.99
C GLU A 60 4.28 -5.32 -6.54
N VAL A 61 4.04 -5.34 -5.23
CA VAL A 61 2.81 -5.88 -4.64
C VAL A 61 1.57 -5.06 -5.00
N ILE A 62 1.69 -3.73 -5.04
CA ILE A 62 0.60 -2.86 -5.45
C ILE A 62 0.25 -3.10 -6.92
N LEU A 63 1.23 -3.29 -7.79
CA LEU A 63 0.98 -3.59 -9.20
C LEU A 63 0.41 -4.99 -9.41
N TRP A 64 0.52 -5.93 -8.46
CA TRP A 64 -0.25 -7.18 -8.52
C TRP A 64 -1.78 -6.92 -8.49
N LEU A 65 -2.23 -5.76 -8.00
CA LEU A 65 -3.65 -5.37 -8.05
C LEU A 65 -4.15 -5.19 -9.48
N THR A 66 -3.29 -4.76 -10.41
CA THR A 66 -3.62 -4.52 -11.81
C THR A 66 -3.48 -5.78 -12.67
N SER A 67 -2.79 -6.81 -12.17
CA SER A 67 -2.69 -8.09 -12.85
C SER A 67 -4.04 -8.80 -12.92
N LYS A 68 -4.34 -9.39 -14.08
CA LYS A 68 -5.54 -10.22 -14.32
C LYS A 68 -5.50 -11.54 -13.56
N ASP A 69 -4.37 -11.89 -12.94
CA ASP A 69 -4.21 -13.16 -12.23
C ASP A 69 -5.03 -13.19 -10.94
N LYS A 70 -6.14 -13.93 -10.97
CA LYS A 70 -7.11 -14.01 -9.85
C LYS A 70 -6.62 -14.77 -8.63
N VAL A 71 -5.53 -15.52 -8.77
CA VAL A 71 -5.03 -16.47 -7.75
C VAL A 71 -4.52 -15.77 -6.48
N LYS A 72 -4.11 -14.50 -6.56
CA LYS A 72 -3.60 -13.72 -5.41
C LYS A 72 -4.63 -12.76 -4.80
N GLN A 73 -5.90 -12.81 -5.21
CA GLN A 73 -6.89 -11.76 -4.95
C GLN A 73 -7.48 -11.71 -3.53
N ASN A 74 -7.11 -12.60 -2.62
CA ASN A 74 -7.73 -12.69 -1.29
C ASN A 74 -6.81 -12.31 -0.12
N SER A 75 -5.84 -11.41 -0.34
CA SER A 75 -4.89 -11.00 0.69
C SER A 75 -5.05 -9.52 1.03
N LEU A 76 -5.12 -9.19 2.33
CA LEU A 76 -5.03 -7.83 2.87
C LEU A 76 -3.67 -7.16 2.55
N MET A 77 -2.72 -7.92 2.02
CA MET A 77 -1.34 -7.50 1.74
C MET A 77 -1.20 -6.22 0.86
N PRO A 78 -2.00 -5.98 -0.20
CA PRO A 78 -1.90 -4.73 -0.96
C PRO A 78 -2.35 -3.51 -0.16
N ARG A 79 -3.33 -3.65 0.74
CA ARG A 79 -3.75 -2.58 1.66
C ARG A 79 -2.60 -2.13 2.54
N GLU A 80 -1.95 -3.10 3.15
CA GLU A 80 -0.81 -2.83 4.03
C GLU A 80 0.38 -2.28 3.25
N SER A 81 0.57 -2.70 1.99
CA SER A 81 1.62 -2.15 1.13
C SER A 81 1.37 -0.69 0.74
N ALA A 82 0.13 -0.33 0.40
CA ALA A 82 -0.24 1.06 0.09
C ALA A 82 -0.09 1.96 1.33
N ARG A 83 -0.50 1.45 2.50
CA ARG A 83 -0.31 2.12 3.78
C ARG A 83 1.18 2.33 4.06
N ALA A 84 2.01 1.30 3.88
CA ALA A 84 3.46 1.38 4.07
C ALA A 84 4.10 2.41 3.14
N LEU A 85 3.81 2.37 1.83
CA LEU A 85 4.32 3.35 0.86
C LEU A 85 3.92 4.78 1.22
N GLY A 86 2.65 5.01 1.57
CA GLY A 86 2.17 6.32 2.01
C GLY A 86 2.84 6.79 3.30
N LYS A 87 3.18 5.86 4.20
CA LYS A 87 3.89 6.16 5.44
C LYS A 87 5.36 6.51 5.21
N ILE A 88 6.02 5.85 4.27
CA ILE A 88 7.39 6.14 3.86
C ILE A 88 7.44 7.50 3.15
N GLY A 89 6.41 7.82 2.35
CA GLY A 89 6.29 9.12 1.70
C GLY A 89 7.24 9.31 0.51
N ASP A 90 7.83 8.23 -0.02
CA ASP A 90 8.69 8.30 -1.20
C ASP A 90 7.86 8.62 -2.46
N PRO A 91 8.14 9.74 -3.16
CA PRO A 91 7.37 10.17 -4.34
C PRO A 91 7.34 9.16 -5.50
N ARG A 92 8.29 8.22 -5.57
CA ARG A 92 8.28 7.13 -6.58
C ARG A 92 7.04 6.26 -6.49
N SER A 93 6.38 6.25 -5.34
CA SER A 93 5.15 5.49 -5.09
C SER A 93 3.91 6.10 -5.75
N ILE A 94 3.94 7.40 -6.11
CA ILE A 94 2.76 8.13 -6.58
C ILE A 94 2.24 7.55 -7.90
N GLU A 95 3.09 7.44 -8.92
CA GLU A 95 2.66 6.96 -10.25
C GLU A 95 2.16 5.51 -10.21
N PRO A 96 2.85 4.54 -9.55
CA PRO A 96 2.33 3.19 -9.40
C PRO A 96 1.01 3.10 -8.63
N LEU A 97 0.82 3.93 -7.60
CA LEU A 97 -0.44 3.99 -6.87
C LEU A 97 -1.56 4.59 -7.73
N ILE A 98 -1.28 5.61 -8.57
CA ILE A 98 -2.23 6.14 -9.54
C ILE A 98 -2.61 5.06 -10.57
N GLU A 99 -1.63 4.32 -11.08
CA GLU A 99 -1.86 3.23 -12.02
C GLU A 99 -2.74 2.13 -11.39
N ALA A 100 -2.42 1.71 -10.17
CA ALA A 100 -3.21 0.73 -9.42
C ALA A 100 -4.64 1.22 -9.16
N PHE A 101 -4.80 2.50 -8.87
CA PHE A 101 -6.11 3.13 -8.69
C PHE A 101 -6.95 3.10 -9.97
N LYS A 102 -6.36 3.47 -11.12
CA LYS A 102 -7.07 3.54 -12.41
C LYS A 102 -7.39 2.16 -13.00
N ASN A 103 -6.47 1.20 -12.87
CA ASN A 103 -6.55 -0.13 -13.48
C ASN A 103 -7.19 -1.21 -12.59
N ALA A 104 -7.63 -0.86 -11.38
CA ALA A 104 -8.42 -1.76 -10.55
C ALA A 104 -9.81 -1.98 -11.20
N ASN A 105 -9.88 -3.03 -12.01
CA ASN A 105 -10.97 -3.28 -12.97
C ASN A 105 -12.25 -3.90 -12.38
N ASP A 106 -12.33 -4.25 -11.10
CA ASP A 106 -13.56 -4.93 -10.59
C ASP A 106 -13.68 -5.07 -9.06
N LEU A 107 -12.77 -4.50 -8.27
CA LEU A 107 -12.76 -4.75 -6.82
C LEU A 107 -12.71 -3.43 -6.07
N SER A 108 -13.80 -3.13 -5.37
CA SER A 108 -13.97 -1.96 -4.51
C SER A 108 -12.77 -1.74 -3.59
N ASP A 109 -12.24 -2.84 -3.06
CA ASP A 109 -11.14 -2.82 -2.11
C ASP A 109 -9.83 -2.34 -2.75
N LYS A 110 -9.57 -2.66 -4.02
CA LYS A 110 -8.31 -2.30 -4.69
C LYS A 110 -8.21 -0.81 -4.97
N ARG A 111 -9.32 -0.18 -5.40
CA ARG A 111 -9.39 1.26 -5.62
C ARG A 111 -9.28 2.02 -4.30
N PHE A 112 -10.01 1.58 -3.27
CA PHE A 112 -9.91 2.17 -1.94
C PHE A 112 -8.47 2.11 -1.41
N VAL A 113 -7.81 0.96 -1.53
CA VAL A 113 -6.41 0.76 -1.09
C VAL A 113 -5.46 1.73 -1.77
N ALA A 114 -5.51 1.81 -3.10
CA ALA A 114 -4.64 2.72 -3.84
C ALA A 114 -4.95 4.19 -3.50
N GLY A 115 -6.23 4.56 -3.41
CA GLY A 115 -6.67 5.90 -2.99
C GLY A 115 -6.22 6.26 -1.57
N PHE A 116 -6.26 5.31 -0.64
CA PHE A 116 -5.77 5.51 0.72
C PHE A 116 -4.24 5.68 0.77
N GLY A 117 -3.48 4.92 0.00
CA GLY A 117 -2.03 5.15 -0.13
C GLY A 117 -1.72 6.54 -0.67
N LEU A 118 -2.42 6.92 -1.75
CA LEU A 118 -2.33 8.24 -2.36
C LEU A 118 -2.66 9.38 -1.37
N SER A 119 -3.64 9.20 -0.47
CA SER A 119 -4.02 10.18 0.57
C SER A 119 -2.88 10.66 1.47
N LYS A 120 -1.79 9.89 1.54
CA LYS A 120 -0.62 10.24 2.36
C LYS A 120 0.36 11.15 1.64
N PHE A 121 0.19 11.35 0.34
CA PHE A 121 1.00 12.25 -0.47
C PHE A 121 0.26 13.59 -0.67
N ASN A 122 0.84 14.68 -0.16
CA ASN A 122 0.33 16.03 -0.40
C ASN A 122 0.79 16.56 -1.77
N ASP A 123 0.48 15.82 -2.84
CA ASP A 123 0.86 16.13 -4.21
C ASP A 123 -0.38 16.56 -5.02
N ASN A 124 -0.30 17.68 -5.73
CA ASN A 124 -1.42 18.19 -6.52
C ASN A 124 -1.88 17.21 -7.62
N ARG A 125 -0.99 16.35 -8.13
CA ARG A 125 -1.34 15.28 -9.07
C ARG A 125 -2.30 14.28 -8.43
N VAL A 126 -2.07 13.96 -7.16
CA VAL A 126 -2.95 13.07 -6.39
C VAL A 126 -4.31 13.70 -6.22
N ILE A 127 -4.37 14.98 -5.80
CA ILE A 127 -5.64 15.70 -5.64
C ILE A 127 -6.45 15.65 -6.93
N LYS A 128 -5.83 15.98 -8.07
CA LYS A 128 -6.49 15.96 -9.38
C LYS A 128 -7.03 14.56 -9.73
N VAL A 129 -6.25 13.51 -9.53
CA VAL A 129 -6.68 12.13 -9.81
C VAL A 129 -7.87 11.72 -8.93
N LEU A 130 -7.85 12.08 -7.65
CA LEU A 130 -8.95 11.75 -6.75
C LEU A 130 -10.21 12.59 -7.05
N GLU A 131 -10.06 13.84 -7.50
CA GLU A 131 -11.18 14.68 -7.95
C GLU A 131 -11.82 14.13 -9.22
N GLU A 132 -11.03 13.73 -10.22
CA GLU A 132 -11.53 13.04 -11.41
C GLU A 132 -12.25 11.73 -11.03
N ALA A 133 -11.72 11.01 -10.05
CA ALA A 133 -12.32 9.78 -9.56
C ALA A 133 -13.68 9.98 -8.89
N LEU A 134 -13.88 11.10 -8.18
CA LEU A 134 -15.18 11.46 -7.58
C LEU A 134 -16.26 11.76 -8.62
N LEU A 135 -15.88 12.10 -9.84
CA LEU A 135 -16.81 12.37 -10.93
C LEU A 135 -17.21 11.10 -11.69
N ASP A 136 -16.41 10.04 -11.61
CA ASP A 136 -16.69 8.76 -12.27
C ASP A 136 -17.79 7.98 -11.50
N PRO A 137 -18.95 7.69 -12.12
CA PRO A 137 -20.02 6.89 -11.50
C PRO A 137 -19.57 5.50 -11.06
N LYS A 138 -18.51 4.94 -11.70
CA LYS A 138 -17.95 3.65 -11.29
C LYS A 138 -17.36 3.68 -9.89
N ASN A 139 -17.12 4.85 -9.32
CA ASN A 139 -16.56 5.01 -7.98
C ASN A 139 -17.62 5.40 -6.94
N ASP A 140 -18.92 5.40 -7.27
CA ASP A 140 -20.00 5.80 -6.36
C ASP A 140 -19.87 5.17 -4.96
N PHE A 141 -19.49 3.90 -4.89
CA PHE A 141 -19.32 3.16 -3.64
C PHE A 141 -18.10 3.56 -2.78
N ILE A 142 -17.10 4.26 -3.35
CA ILE A 142 -15.93 4.82 -2.63
C ILE A 142 -15.94 6.35 -2.61
N LYS A 143 -17.00 7.01 -3.09
CA LYS A 143 -17.05 8.49 -3.15
C LYS A 143 -16.90 9.14 -1.78
N GLU A 144 -17.55 8.59 -0.76
CA GLU A 144 -17.46 9.12 0.61
C GLU A 144 -16.02 9.03 1.15
N ASP A 145 -15.36 7.90 0.90
CA ASP A 145 -13.96 7.69 1.28
C ASP A 145 -13.00 8.62 0.54
N LEU A 146 -13.17 8.75 -0.78
CA LEU A 146 -12.39 9.66 -1.61
C LEU A 146 -12.60 11.12 -1.21
N ALA A 147 -13.84 11.51 -0.90
CA ALA A 147 -14.17 12.86 -0.44
C ALA A 147 -13.53 13.15 0.93
N LYS A 148 -13.55 12.18 1.86
CA LYS A 148 -12.87 12.29 3.15
C LYS A 148 -11.37 12.44 2.98
N VAL A 149 -10.76 11.61 2.12
CA VAL A 149 -9.33 11.69 1.79
C VAL A 149 -8.97 13.06 1.20
N LEU A 150 -9.75 13.55 0.24
CA LEU A 150 -9.52 14.86 -0.36
C LEU A 150 -9.66 15.99 0.65
N LYS A 151 -10.61 15.89 1.58
CA LYS A 151 -10.72 16.82 2.70
C LYS A 151 -9.46 16.78 3.57
N GLU A 152 -9.00 15.60 3.98
CA GLU A 152 -7.76 15.45 4.77
C GLU A 152 -6.53 16.01 4.05
N LEU A 153 -6.43 15.87 2.73
CA LEU A 153 -5.35 16.45 1.92
C LEU A 153 -5.43 17.98 1.87
N ARG A 154 -6.63 18.54 1.73
CA ARG A 154 -6.86 20.00 1.71
C ARG A 154 -6.64 20.64 3.08
N ASP A 155 -7.00 19.94 4.16
CA ASP A 155 -6.84 20.41 5.54
C ASP A 155 -5.37 20.38 6.01
N LYS A 156 -4.48 19.66 5.31
CA LYS A 156 -3.03 19.59 5.57
C LYS A 156 -2.20 20.64 4.81
N LYS A 157 -2.85 21.51 4.04
CA LYS A 157 -2.22 22.59 3.27
C LYS A 157 -2.11 23.86 4.10
#